data_AF-A0A3C1HBU4-F1
#
_entry.id   AF-A0A3C1HBU4-F1
#
_cell.length_a   1.000
_cell.length_b   1.000
_cell.length_c   1.000
_cell.angle_alpha   90.00
_cell.angle_beta   90.00
_cell.angle_gamma   90.00
#
_symmetry.space_group_name_H-M   'P 1'
#
loop_
_entity.id
_entity.type
_entity.pdbx_description
1 polymer ?
#
loop_
_entity_poly.entity_id
_entity_poly.type
_entity_poly.pdbx_seq_one_letter_code
_entity_poly.pdbx_strand_id
1 'polypeptide(L)' 'PALRWDGIVVGPKGELSLAFSTTPGRTYRIEYKDVIDDPQWVPLGVDLVATGVTMSIPIDPAGSGRRFYRLVQVN' A
#
# COMPACT_ATOMS: atom_id res chain seq x y z
N PRO A 1 -6.31 13.37 8.53
CA PRO A 1 -4.84 13.22 8.73
C PRO A 1 -4.16 13.15 7.36
N ALA A 2 -2.91 13.58 7.25
CA ALA A 2 -2.16 13.40 6.01
C ALA A 2 -1.94 11.90 5.75
N LEU A 3 -2.06 11.48 4.49
CA LEU A 3 -1.67 10.13 4.07
C LEU A 3 -0.17 9.98 4.29
N ARG A 4 0.23 9.00 5.11
CA ARG A 4 1.65 8.72 5.37
C ARG A 4 1.91 7.22 5.41
N TRP A 5 3.02 6.82 4.81
CA TRP A 5 3.62 5.53 5.07
C TRP A 5 4.25 5.56 6.47
N ASP A 6 3.99 4.52 7.25
CA ASP A 6 4.65 4.32 8.54
C ASP A 6 5.90 3.43 8.39
N GLY A 7 5.89 2.50 7.42
CA GLY A 7 7.08 1.73 7.05
C GLY A 7 6.78 0.44 6.29
N ILE A 8 7.82 -0.38 6.15
CA ILE A 8 7.73 -1.77 5.67
C ILE A 8 7.79 -2.68 6.90
N VAL A 9 6.85 -3.62 6.99
CA VAL A 9 6.81 -4.67 8.01
C VAL A 9 7.27 -5.97 7.38
N VAL A 10 8.18 -6.68 8.05
CA VAL A 10 8.66 -8.01 7.64
C VAL A 10 8.03 -9.05 8.56
N GLY A 11 7.25 -9.95 7.99
CA GLY A 11 6.66 -11.09 8.67
C GLY A 11 7.68 -12.18 8.99
N PRO A 12 7.32 -13.14 9.87
CA PRO A 12 8.24 -14.19 10.34
C PRO A 12 8.74 -15.14 9.24
N LYS A 13 8.04 -15.18 8.10
CA LYS A 13 8.41 -15.98 6.91
C LYS A 13 9.09 -15.15 5.82
N GLY A 14 9.45 -13.89 6.10
CA GLY A 14 10.02 -12.97 5.10
C GLY A 14 8.98 -12.27 4.22
N GLU A 15 7.70 -12.46 4.50
CA GLU A 15 6.60 -11.76 3.83
C GLU A 15 6.70 -10.25 4.10
N LEU A 16 6.58 -9.42 3.07
CA LEU A 16 6.64 -7.97 3.21
C LEU A 16 5.23 -7.37 3.24
N SER A 17 5.05 -6.31 4.01
CA SER A 17 3.82 -5.52 4.02
C SER A 17 4.12 -4.04 4.13
N LEU A 18 3.29 -3.20 3.53
CA LEU A 18 3.33 -1.75 3.72
C LEU A 18 2.37 -1.35 4.83
N ALA A 19 2.89 -0.69 5.86
CA ALA A 19 2.11 -0.14 6.96
C ALA A 19 1.90 1.36 6.78
N PHE A 20 0.70 1.83 7.08
CA PHE A 20 0.32 3.23 6.94
C PHE A 20 -0.77 3.63 7.93
N SER A 21 -0.80 4.92 8.25
CA SER A 21 -1.76 5.49 9.18
C SER A 21 -3.08 5.79 8.46
N THR A 22 -4.18 5.42 9.11
CA THR A 22 -5.54 5.49 8.56
C THR A 22 -6.49 6.24 9.49
N THR A 23 -7.64 6.64 8.97
CA THR A 23 -8.79 7.07 9.76
C THR A 23 -9.87 5.99 9.67
N PRO A 24 -10.34 5.42 10.79
CA PRO A 24 -11.42 4.45 10.76
C PRO A 24 -12.63 4.94 9.96
N GLY A 25 -13.24 4.05 9.18
CA GLY A 25 -14.39 4.33 8.32
C GLY A 25 -14.05 4.98 6.98
N ARG A 26 -12.80 5.38 6.72
CA ARG A 26 -12.35 5.83 5.40
C ARG A 26 -11.85 4.67 4.55
N THR A 27 -12.00 4.80 3.24
CA THR A 27 -11.56 3.79 2.27
C THR A 27 -10.19 4.16 1.71
N TYR A 28 -9.31 3.17 1.60
CA TYR A 28 -7.95 3.33 1.09
C TYR A 28 -7.65 2.29 0.01
N ARG A 29 -6.76 2.68 -0.92
CA ARG A 29 -6.21 1.81 -1.96
C ARG A 29 -4.71 2.01 -2.03
N ILE A 30 -3.98 0.91 -2.16
CA ILE A 30 -2.58 0.93 -2.58
C ILE A 30 -2.55 0.72 -4.09
N GLU A 31 -1.70 1.47 -4.76
CA GLU A 31 -1.44 1.28 -6.18
C GLU A 31 0.06 1.14 -6.41
N TYR A 32 0.42 0.44 -7.48
CA TYR A 32 1.80 0.17 -7.83
C TYR A 32 2.09 0.41 -9.30
N LYS A 33 3.37 0.54 -9.63
CA LYS A 33 3.92 0.44 -10.98
C LYS A 33 5.39 0.04 -10.93
N ASP A 34 5.89 -0.52 -12.01
CA ASP A 34 7.26 -1.05 -12.06
C ASP A 34 8.26 -0.02 -12.65
N VAL A 35 7.77 0.94 -13.45
CA VAL A 35 8.57 2.05 -14.00
C VAL A 35 8.03 3.38 -13.48
N ILE A 36 8.89 4.22 -12.90
CA ILE A 36 8.46 5.48 -12.27
C ILE A 36 7.90 6.50 -13.27
N ASP A 37 8.31 6.40 -14.53
CA ASP A 37 7.87 7.28 -15.61
C ASP A 37 6.56 6.83 -16.27
N ASP A 38 6.08 5.62 -15.97
CA ASP A 38 4.79 5.15 -16.52
C ASP A 38 3.65 6.05 -16.01
N PRO A 39 2.74 6.48 -16.90
CA PRO A 39 1.66 7.40 -16.51
C PRO A 39 0.58 6.71 -15.67
N GLN A 40 0.46 5.39 -15.78
CA GLN A 40 -0.61 4.61 -15.16
C GLN A 40 -0.14 3.97 -13.84
N TRP A 41 -1.01 3.98 -12.85
CA TRP A 41 -0.86 3.23 -11.60
C TRP A 41 -1.88 2.10 -11.57
N VAL A 42 -1.45 0.91 -11.15
CA VAL A 42 -2.29 -0.28 -11.09
C VAL A 42 -2.73 -0.53 -9.64
N PRO A 43 -4.03 -0.75 -9.37
CA PRO A 43 -4.49 -1.13 -8.03
C PRO A 43 -3.80 -2.41 -7.54
N LEU A 44 -3.26 -2.36 -6.32
CA LEU A 44 -2.81 -3.53 -5.59
C LEU A 44 -3.99 -4.09 -4.80
N GLY A 45 -4.74 -5.00 -5.43
CA GLY A 45 -5.93 -5.59 -4.83
C GLY A 45 -7.15 -4.66 -4.88
N VAL A 46 -7.99 -4.72 -3.84
CA VAL A 46 -9.28 -4.02 -3.76
C VAL A 46 -9.22 -2.83 -2.79
N ASP A 47 -10.25 -2.00 -2.83
CA ASP A 47 -10.48 -0.94 -1.85
C ASP A 47 -10.79 -1.51 -0.47
N LEU A 48 -10.19 -0.92 0.56
CA LEU A 48 -10.34 -1.40 1.93
C LEU A 48 -10.79 -0.28 2.85
N VAL A 49 -11.87 -0.55 3.59
CA VAL A 49 -12.35 0.33 4.65
C VAL A 49 -11.48 0.12 5.89
N ALA A 50 -10.89 1.20 6.39
CA ALA A 50 -10.07 1.15 7.57
C ALA A 50 -10.91 0.84 8.81
N THR A 51 -10.51 -0.18 9.55
CA THR A 51 -11.12 -0.58 10.84
C THR A 51 -10.38 -0.02 12.05
N GLY A 52 -9.18 0.56 11.83
CA GLY A 52 -8.32 1.11 12.87
C GLY A 52 -7.54 2.33 12.41
N VAL A 53 -6.63 2.80 13.27
CA VAL A 53 -5.76 3.95 12.99
C VAL A 53 -4.49 3.59 12.20
N THR A 54 -4.26 2.30 12.00
CA THR A 54 -3.16 1.75 11.19
C THR A 54 -3.69 0.56 10.41
N MET A 55 -3.24 0.43 9.16
CA MET A 55 -3.43 -0.76 8.33
C MET A 55 -2.09 -1.24 7.80
N SER A 56 -2.02 -2.54 7.51
CA SER A 56 -0.89 -3.17 6.84
C SER A 56 -1.40 -4.01 5.69
N ILE A 57 -0.80 -3.87 4.52
CA ILE A 57 -1.19 -4.60 3.30
C ILE A 57 0.00 -5.38 2.79
N PRO A 58 -0.16 -6.70 2.54
CA PRO A 58 0.90 -7.52 2.00
C PRO A 58 1.31 -7.03 0.62
N ILE A 59 2.61 -6.98 0.38
CA ILE A 59 3.20 -6.68 -0.92
C ILE A 59 4.05 -7.86 -1.36
N ASP A 60 4.00 -8.15 -2.64
CA ASP A 60 4.97 -9.02 -3.28
C ASP A 60 5.82 -8.13 -4.20
N PRO A 61 7.13 -7.95 -3.92
CA PRO A 61 8.01 -7.25 -4.84
C PRO A 61 8.22 -8.00 -6.17
N ALA A 62 7.66 -9.21 -6.36
CA ALA A 62 7.56 -10.01 -7.57
C ALA A 62 8.67 -9.78 -8.63
N GLY A 63 9.61 -10.73 -8.72
CA GLY A 63 10.40 -10.96 -9.93
C GLY A 63 11.41 -9.88 -10.29
N SER A 64 12.55 -9.83 -9.59
CA SER A 64 13.80 -9.13 -9.96
C SER A 64 13.77 -7.63 -10.31
N GLY A 65 12.59 -6.99 -10.34
CA GLY A 65 12.40 -5.58 -10.70
C GLY A 65 12.31 -4.63 -9.49
N ARG A 66 12.29 -3.33 -9.79
CA ARG A 66 11.92 -2.28 -8.84
C ARG A 66 10.40 -2.06 -8.92
N ARG A 67 9.75 -1.86 -7.77
CA ARG A 67 8.32 -1.52 -7.72
C ARG A 67 8.12 -0.27 -6.88
N PHE A 68 7.29 0.63 -7.39
CA PHE A 68 6.92 1.89 -6.75
C PHE A 68 5.49 1.78 -6.26
N TYR A 69 5.22 2.30 -5.07
CA TYR A 69 3.91 2.23 -4.44
C TYR A 69 3.41 3.63 -4.07
N ARG A 70 2.10 3.85 -4.20
CA ARG A 70 1.42 5.02 -3.64
C ARG A 70 0.19 4.61 -2.86
N LEU A 71 -0.13 5.40 -1.85
CA LEU A 71 -1.33 5.27 -1.04
C LEU A 71 -2.32 6.35 -1.49
N VAL A 72 -3.55 5.95 -1.77
CA VAL A 72 -4.65 6.87 -2.05
C VAL A 72 -5.80 6.63 -1.07
N GLN A 73 -6.45 7.72 -0.65
CA GLN A 73 -7.74 7.64 0.01
C GLN A 73 -8.81 7.69 -1.09
N VAL A 74 -9.71 6.71 -1.09
CA VAL A 74 -10.85 6.66 -2.01
C VAL A 74 -12.00 7.40 -1.35
N ASN A 75 -12.68 8.27 -2.11
CA ASN A 75 -13.81 9.06 -1.64
C ASN A 75 -15.09 8.23 -1.60
#